data_AF-A0A8H7DHG8-F1
#
_entry.id   AF-A0A8H7DHG8-F1
#
_cell.length_a   1.000
_cell.length_b   1.000
_cell.length_c   1.000
_cell.angle_alpha   90.00
_cell.angle_beta   90.00
_cell.angle_gamma   90.00
#
_symmetry.space_group_name_H-M   'P 1'
#
loop_
_entity.id
_entity.type
_entity.pdbx_description
1 polymer ?
#
loop_
_entity_poly.entity_id
_entity_poly.type
_entity_poly.pdbx_seq_one_letter_code
_entity_poly.pdbx_strand_id
1 'polypeptide(L)'
;MPFTPVTTLDPERLKNAAQTLCDVFGIAALHPHQEKAGQNILKGISTLLDVPTGGGKTIAFWYALFCHWQPGNTDTDAQKIVLVVGPLVALLQSQAHTLNDKGIPAVAITGGSQAQIWSSS
;
A
#
# COMPACT_ATOMS: atom_id res chain seq x y z
N MET A 1 -3.74 -10.25 -16.47
CA MET A 1 -3.21 -9.15 -17.31
C MET A 1 -1.85 -8.73 -16.75
N PRO A 2 -0.84 -8.43 -17.59
CA PRO A 2 0.41 -7.86 -17.11
C PRO A 2 0.17 -6.49 -16.48
N PHE A 3 1.01 -6.09 -15.52
CA PHE A 3 1.00 -4.74 -14.98
C PHE A 3 1.28 -3.75 -16.11
N THR A 4 0.36 -2.81 -16.36
CA THR A 4 0.56 -1.70 -17.29
C THR A 4 0.89 -0.47 -16.46
N PRO A 5 2.12 0.05 -16.53
CA PRO A 5 2.49 1.26 -15.80
C PRO A 5 1.64 2.43 -16.24
N VAL A 6 1.26 3.27 -15.28
CA VAL A 6 0.54 4.50 -15.60
C VAL A 6 1.54 5.48 -16.22
N THR A 7 1.28 5.93 -17.44
CA THR A 7 2.12 6.91 -18.15
C THR A 7 1.92 8.34 -17.64
N THR A 8 0.74 8.65 -17.11
CA THR A 8 0.38 9.95 -16.54
C THR A 8 -0.37 9.77 -15.23
N LEU A 9 0.20 10.27 -14.13
CA LEU A 9 -0.48 10.25 -12.83
C LEU A 9 -1.44 11.43 -12.74
N ASP A 10 -2.70 11.16 -12.41
CA ASP A 10 -3.71 12.18 -12.15
C ASP A 10 -3.40 12.91 -10.83
N PRO A 11 -3.15 14.24 -10.85
CA PRO A 11 -2.84 15.01 -9.64
C PRO A 11 -3.92 14.95 -8.57
N GLU A 12 -5.21 14.93 -8.95
CA GLU A 12 -6.31 14.85 -7.98
C GLU A 12 -6.33 13.49 -7.29
N ARG A 13 -6.07 12.43 -8.05
CA ARG A 13 -5.96 11.06 -7.51
C ARG A 13 -4.81 10.93 -6.52
N LEU A 14 -3.64 11.49 -6.84
CA LEU A 14 -2.48 11.51 -5.94
C LEU A 14 -2.79 12.26 -4.64
N LYS A 15 -3.41 13.44 -4.76
CA LYS A 15 -3.80 14.25 -3.61
C LYS A 15 -4.81 13.54 -2.72
N ASN A 16 -5.84 12.93 -3.30
CA ASN A 16 -6.86 12.18 -2.57
C ASN A 16 -6.27 10.96 -1.86
N ALA A 17 -5.35 10.24 -2.52
CA ALA A 17 -4.64 9.11 -1.92
C ALA A 17 -3.80 9.55 -0.72
N ALA A 18 -3.05 10.66 -0.85
CA ALA A 18 -2.25 11.20 0.24
C ALA A 18 -3.13 11.60 1.43
N GLN A 19 -4.22 12.33 1.17
CA GLN A 19 -5.15 12.76 2.22
C GLN A 19 -5.79 11.57 2.94
N THR A 20 -6.37 10.64 2.19
CA THR A 20 -7.04 9.46 2.76
C THR A 20 -6.07 8.59 3.55
N LEU A 21 -4.85 8.41 3.05
CA LEU A 21 -3.80 7.67 3.75
C LEU A 21 -3.41 8.37 5.06
N CYS A 22 -3.25 9.69 5.03
CA CYS A 22 -2.96 10.48 6.21
C CYS A 22 -4.05 10.34 7.28
N ASP A 23 -5.32 10.44 6.88
CA ASP A 23 -6.47 10.31 7.77
C ASP A 23 -6.57 8.89 8.38
N VAL A 24 -6.38 7.85 7.56
CA VAL A 24 -6.46 6.45 8.01
C VAL A 24 -5.31 6.07 8.94
N PHE A 25 -4.10 6.60 8.72
CA PHE A 25 -2.93 6.30 9.53
C PHE A 25 -2.65 7.32 10.64
N GLY A 26 -3.43 8.41 10.73
CA GLY A 26 -3.26 9.47 11.72
C GLY A 26 -1.93 10.21 11.59
N ILE A 27 -1.42 10.37 10.37
CA ILE A 27 -0.17 11.08 10.08
C ILE A 27 -0.50 12.46 9.49
N ALA A 28 0.29 13.48 9.85
CA ALA A 28 -0.01 14.87 9.45
C ALA A 28 0.21 15.11 7.95
N ALA A 29 1.27 14.54 7.39
CA ALA A 29 1.60 14.64 5.98
C ALA A 29 2.58 13.53 5.60
N LEU A 30 2.64 13.21 4.31
CA LEU A 30 3.67 12.33 3.76
C LEU A 30 5.01 13.07 3.70
N HIS A 31 6.09 12.33 3.92
CA HIS A 31 7.41 12.86 3.61
C HIS A 31 7.66 12.82 2.10
N PRO A 32 8.46 13.76 1.54
CA PRO A 32 8.73 13.80 0.10
C PRO A 32 9.29 12.50 -0.49
N HIS A 33 10.08 11.76 0.29
CA HIS A 33 10.64 10.48 -0.14
C HIS A 33 9.57 9.37 -0.23
N GLN A 34 8.52 9.42 0.60
CA GLN A 34 7.41 8.46 0.56
C GLN A 34 6.55 8.69 -0.68
N GLU A 35 6.21 9.95 -0.96
CA GLU A 35 5.45 10.32 -2.16
C GLU A 35 6.21 9.94 -3.43
N LYS A 36 7.49 10.32 -3.52
CA LYS A 36 8.32 10.03 -4.69
C LYS A 36 8.45 8.53 -4.93
N ALA A 37 8.67 7.74 -3.88
CA ALA A 37 8.77 6.29 -4.01
C ALA A 37 7.43 5.67 -4.43
N GLY A 38 6.29 6.11 -3.87
CA GLY A 38 4.98 5.62 -4.29
C GLY A 38 4.63 6.01 -5.74
N GLN A 39 4.95 7.23 -6.17
CA GLN A 39 4.80 7.64 -7.57
C GLN A 39 5.67 6.81 -8.53
N ASN A 40 6.89 6.45 -8.12
CA ASN A 40 7.72 5.54 -8.90
C ASN A 40 7.08 4.15 -9.03
N ILE A 41 6.49 3.61 -7.95
CA ILE A 41 5.77 2.33 -7.98
C ILE A 41 4.63 2.39 -9.00
N LEU A 42 3.81 3.44 -8.97
CA LEU A 42 2.68 3.62 -9.90
C LEU A 42 3.14 3.72 -11.37
N LYS A 43 4.33 4.29 -11.59
CA LYS A 43 4.97 4.40 -12.91
C LYS A 43 5.75 3.14 -13.32
N GLY A 44 5.77 2.08 -12.50
CA GLY A 44 6.54 0.87 -12.77
C GLY A 44 8.07 1.07 -12.75
N ILE A 45 8.55 2.10 -12.05
CA ILE A 45 9.97 2.42 -11.95
C ILE A 45 10.57 1.67 -10.75
N SER A 46 11.51 0.76 -11.03
CA SER A 46 12.32 0.09 -10.01
C SER A 46 13.01 1.12 -9.12
N THR A 47 12.76 1.04 -7.81
CA THR A 47 13.21 2.04 -6.84
C THR A 47 13.94 1.38 -5.68
N LEU A 48 15.17 1.85 -5.42
CA LEU A 48 15.89 1.58 -4.17
C LEU A 48 15.60 2.73 -3.20
N LEU A 49 14.97 2.42 -2.07
CA LEU A 49 14.64 3.41 -1.05
C LEU A 49 15.56 3.25 0.17
N ASP A 50 16.60 4.06 0.23
CA ASP A 50 17.53 4.11 1.37
C ASP A 50 17.06 5.14 2.40
N VAL A 51 16.55 4.63 3.52
CA VAL A 51 16.00 5.41 4.64
C VAL A 51 16.41 4.64 5.91
N PRO A 52 16.60 5.28 7.07
CA PRO A 52 16.84 4.56 8.32
C PRO A 52 15.62 3.74 8.78
N THR A 53 15.85 2.72 9.61
CA THR A 53 14.77 1.99 10.30
C THR A 53 13.89 2.97 11.09
N GLY A 54 12.57 2.75 11.07
CA GLY A 54 11.62 3.68 11.68
C GLY A 54 11.28 4.91 10.82
N GLY A 55 12.02 5.20 9.75
CA GLY A 55 11.73 6.34 8.84
C GLY A 55 10.49 6.18 7.94
N GLY A 56 9.57 5.27 8.26
CA GLY A 56 8.28 5.18 7.58
C GLY A 56 8.33 4.71 6.12
N LYS A 57 9.33 3.91 5.71
CA LYS A 57 9.48 3.41 4.33
C LYS A 57 8.21 2.73 3.80
N THR A 58 7.51 1.97 4.65
CA THR A 58 6.33 1.19 4.25
C THR A 58 5.18 2.06 3.76
N ILE A 59 5.08 3.30 4.24
CA ILE A 59 4.04 4.26 3.82
C ILE A 59 4.09 4.51 2.30
N ALA A 60 5.26 4.43 1.66
CA ALA A 60 5.38 4.56 0.21
C ALA A 60 4.59 3.46 -0.55
N PHE A 61 4.56 2.24 -0.02
CA PHE A 61 3.81 1.12 -0.60
C PHE A 61 2.30 1.34 -0.45
N TRP A 62 1.87 1.80 0.72
CA TRP A 62 0.46 2.10 0.99
C TRP A 62 -0.03 3.31 0.19
N TYR A 63 0.81 4.32 -0.02
CA TYR A 63 0.47 5.44 -0.88
C TYR A 63 0.16 5.01 -2.32
N ALA A 64 0.96 4.09 -2.87
CA ALA A 64 0.66 3.52 -4.18
C ALA A 64 -0.65 2.69 -4.16
N LEU A 65 -0.92 1.94 -3.08
CA LEU A 65 -2.18 1.21 -2.91
C LEU A 65 -3.38 2.15 -2.91
N PHE A 66 -3.34 3.23 -2.10
CA PHE A 66 -4.45 4.18 -1.91
C PHE A 66 -4.75 5.02 -3.16
N CYS A 67 -3.84 5.05 -4.14
CA CYS A 67 -4.18 5.59 -5.45
C CYS A 67 -5.24 4.73 -6.13
N HIS A 68 -5.18 3.41 -5.97
CA HIS A 68 -6.15 2.49 -6.58
C HIS A 68 -7.30 2.12 -5.66
N TRP A 69 -7.03 1.94 -4.38
CA TRP A 69 -7.98 1.46 -3.39
C TRP A 69 -8.76 2.58 -2.72
N GLN A 70 -10.07 2.38 -2.58
CA GLN A 70 -10.95 3.20 -1.74
C GLN A 70 -11.98 2.30 -1.04
N PRO A 71 -12.42 2.62 0.20
CA PRO A 71 -13.48 1.88 0.87
C PRO A 71 -14.75 1.80 0.01
N GLY A 72 -15.28 0.59 -0.18
CA GLY A 72 -16.52 0.35 -0.92
C GLY A 72 -16.43 0.50 -2.44
N ASN A 73 -15.25 0.83 -3.01
CA ASN A 73 -15.08 0.88 -4.45
C ASN A 73 -14.84 -0.53 -5.02
N THR A 74 -15.73 -0.95 -5.93
CA THR A 74 -15.70 -2.27 -6.58
C THR A 74 -15.23 -2.23 -8.03
N ASP A 75 -14.82 -1.06 -8.54
CA ASP A 75 -14.32 -0.91 -9.90
C ASP A 75 -13.09 -1.78 -10.13
N THR A 76 -12.91 -2.23 -11.37
CA THR A 76 -11.77 -3.08 -11.75
C THR A 76 -10.42 -2.40 -11.51
N ASP A 77 -10.36 -1.07 -11.58
CA ASP A 77 -9.15 -0.32 -11.25
C ASP A 77 -8.87 -0.23 -9.74
N ALA A 78 -9.88 -0.48 -8.89
CA ALA A 78 -9.73 -0.57 -7.45
C ALA A 78 -9.23 -1.94 -6.95
N GLN A 79 -9.13 -2.93 -7.85
CA GLN A 79 -8.70 -4.30 -7.54
C GLN A 79 -7.17 -4.50 -7.60
N LYS A 80 -6.38 -3.42 -7.67
CA LYS A 80 -4.91 -3.53 -7.66
C LYS A 80 -4.44 -4.02 -6.28
N ILE A 81 -3.37 -4.82 -6.28
CA ILE A 81 -2.75 -5.34 -5.06
C ILE A 81 -1.31 -4.86 -4.94
N VAL A 82 -0.86 -4.70 -3.70
CA VAL A 82 0.55 -4.48 -3.36
C VAL A 82 1.10 -5.76 -2.74
N LEU A 83 2.10 -6.36 -3.37
CA LEU A 83 2.81 -7.52 -2.84
C LEU A 83 4.07 -7.06 -2.10
N VAL A 84 4.12 -7.28 -0.80
CA VAL A 84 5.30 -7.02 0.04
C VAL A 84 5.97 -8.35 0.36
N VAL A 85 7.24 -8.49 0.00
CA VAL A 85 8.06 -9.68 0.29
C VAL A 85 9.15 -9.29 1.29
N GLY A 86 9.28 -10.07 2.35
CA GLY A 86 10.30 -9.84 3.38
C GLY A 86 10.62 -11.10 4.18
N PRO A 87 11.79 -11.15 4.84
CA PRO A 87 12.25 -12.34 5.55
C PRO A 87 11.59 -12.55 6.93
N LEU A 88 10.99 -11.50 7.51
CA LEU A 88 10.48 -11.52 8.88
C LEU A 88 8.97 -11.78 8.91
N VAL A 89 8.58 -13.03 9.17
CA VAL A 89 7.17 -13.46 9.26
C VAL A 89 6.36 -12.61 10.25
N ALA A 90 6.86 -12.41 11.46
CA ALA A 90 6.16 -11.63 12.49
C ALA A 90 5.91 -10.18 12.05
N LEU A 91 6.85 -9.59 11.29
CA LEU A 91 6.69 -8.23 10.76
C LEU A 91 5.60 -8.18 9.68
N LEU A 92 5.58 -9.13 8.75
CA LEU A 92 4.55 -9.19 7.70
C LEU A 92 3.15 -9.41 8.30
N GLN A 93 3.03 -10.28 9.31
CA GLN A 93 1.78 -10.50 10.03
C GLN A 93 1.31 -9.23 10.76
N SER A 94 2.22 -8.54 11.45
CA SER A 94 1.92 -7.27 12.12
C SER A 94 1.46 -6.19 11.14
N GLN A 95 2.07 -6.11 9.96
CA GLN A 95 1.65 -5.18 8.90
C GLN A 95 0.26 -5.52 8.35
N ALA A 96 -0.02 -6.80 8.07
CA ALA A 96 -1.35 -7.22 7.61
C ALA A 96 -2.43 -6.97 8.67
N HIS A 97 -2.15 -7.25 9.94
CA HIS A 97 -3.07 -6.94 11.05
C HIS A 97 -3.36 -5.44 11.15
N THR A 98 -2.31 -4.60 11.09
CA THR A 98 -2.46 -3.13 11.12
C THR A 98 -3.35 -2.61 10.00
N LEU A 99 -3.26 -3.19 8.80
CA LEU A 99 -4.13 -2.83 7.68
C LEU A 99 -5.57 -3.28 7.92
N ASN A 100 -5.77 -4.52 8.36
CA ASN A 100 -7.11 -5.06 8.65
C ASN A 100 -7.82 -4.29 9.77
N ASP A 101 -7.10 -3.89 10.83
CA ASP A 101 -7.64 -3.06 11.92
C ASP A 101 -8.11 -1.68 11.43
N LYS A 102 -7.56 -1.23 10.29
CA LYS A 102 -7.95 0.01 9.60
C LYS A 102 -8.99 -0.21 8.51
N GLY A 103 -9.54 -1.43 8.39
CA GLY A 103 -10.53 -1.79 7.37
C GLY A 103 -9.96 -1.98 5.97
N ILE A 104 -8.64 -2.11 5.82
CA ILE A 104 -7.95 -2.34 4.54
C ILE A 104 -7.69 -3.84 4.41
N PRO A 105 -8.26 -4.54 3.42
CA PRO A 105 -8.07 -5.97 3.26
C PRO A 105 -6.60 -6.32 3.03
N ALA A 106 -6.02 -7.12 3.92
CA ALA A 106 -4.64 -7.58 3.80
C ALA A 106 -4.44 -9.00 4.33
N VAL A 107 -3.54 -9.75 3.72
CA VAL A 107 -3.19 -11.11 4.15
C VAL A 107 -1.68 -11.31 4.15
N ALA A 108 -1.17 -11.94 5.20
CA ALA A 108 0.23 -12.38 5.29
C ALA A 108 0.33 -13.87 4.97
N ILE A 109 1.00 -14.21 3.87
CA ILE A 109 1.23 -15.60 3.44
C ILE A 109 2.61 -16.04 3.98
N THR A 110 2.64 -17.09 4.78
CA THR A 110 3.86 -17.60 5.42
C THR A 110 3.95 -19.10 5.23
N GLY A 111 5.15 -19.68 5.33
CA GLY A 111 5.38 -21.11 5.08
C GLY A 111 4.58 -22.07 5.98
N GLY A 112 4.06 -21.61 7.12
CA GLY A 112 3.19 -22.37 8.02
C GLY A 112 1.72 -21.95 8.01
N SER A 113 1.33 -20.95 7.21
CA SER A 113 -0.05 -20.44 7.21
C SER A 113 -0.96 -21.33 6.36
N GLN A 114 -2.10 -21.76 6.91
CA GLN A 114 -3.28 -22.03 6.08
C GLN A 114 -3.91 -20.69 5.71
N ALA A 115 -4.28 -20.51 4.44
CA ALA A 115 -4.93 -19.28 3.99
C ALA A 115 -6.28 -19.11 4.70
N GLN A 116 -6.33 -18.34 5.78
CA GLN A 116 -7.59 -17.82 6.29
C GLN A 116 -8.05 -16.72 5.34
N ILE A 117 -9.01 -17.08 4.49
CA ILE A 117 -9.71 -16.12 3.64
C ILE A 117 -10.47 -15.19 4.59
N TRP A 118 -10.16 -13.90 4.54
CA TRP A 118 -10.94 -12.88 5.23
C TRP A 118 -12.39 -12.93 4.73
N SER A 119 -13.33 -13.32 5.59
CA SER A 119 -14.76 -13.28 5.33
C SER A 119 -15.35 -12.10 6.10
N SER A 120 -15.74 -11.04 5.40
CA SER A 120 -16.55 -9.95 5.96
C SER A 120 -17.83 -10.52 6.57
N SER A 121 -18.01 -10.30 7.88
CA SER A 121 -19.30 -10.42 8.57
C SER A 121 -20.10 -9.13 8.42
#